data_AF-A0A511W3Y1-F1
#
_entry.id   AF-A0A511W3Y1-F1
#
_cell.length_a   1.000
_cell.length_b   1.000
_cell.length_c   1.000
_cell.angle_alpha   90.00
_cell.angle_beta   90.00
_cell.angle_gamma   90.00
#
_symmetry.space_group_name_H-M   'P 1'
#
loop_
_entity.id
_entity.type
_entity.pdbx_description
1 polymer ?
#
loop_
_entity_poly.entity_id
_entity_poly.type
_entity_poly.pdbx_seq_one_letter_code
_entity_poly.pdbx_strand_id
1 'polypeptide(L)'
;MTLSTQFITMLTMVFAGILSVGSFDTYKRLLRPQVYWQQYAIDILFFLTMGSVVYYLLFLANGGILRFYLVIAFLLGVSAYYALFQSLFLKMLEVTIRIIVNLYNFITNLVNLLLVKPIVWILLLSFSIIVAIGRFLLKLLQLLIKVLFAIISPFVPRIVKKYLNSFVHTCDNEIRRWWKILRSWWENRRKTSVEKKGNEDE
;
A
#
# COMPACT_ATOMS: atom_id res chain seq x y z
N MET A 1 -3.97 34.43 46.83
CA MET A 1 -3.72 33.04 46.36
C MET A 1 -3.68 32.13 47.56
N THR A 2 -4.40 31.01 47.52
CA THR A 2 -4.33 29.97 48.57
C THR A 2 -3.19 29.00 48.25
N LEU A 3 -2.67 28.29 49.26
CA LEU A 3 -1.61 27.30 49.12
C LEU A 3 -2.01 26.18 48.13
N SER A 4 -3.28 25.78 48.16
CA SER A 4 -3.84 24.78 47.26
C SER A 4 -3.75 25.18 45.79
N THR A 5 -4.01 26.46 45.46
CA THR A 5 -3.85 26.96 44.09
C THR A 5 -2.40 26.87 43.64
N GLN A 6 -1.43 27.17 44.51
CA GLN A 6 -0.01 27.09 44.17
C GLN A 6 0.45 25.67 43.87
N PHE A 7 0.01 24.68 44.66
CA PHE A 7 0.30 23.27 44.39
C PHE A 7 -0.30 22.81 43.07
N ILE A 8 -1.55 23.20 42.77
CA ILE A 8 -2.18 22.89 41.48
C ILE A 8 -1.39 23.53 40.35
N THR A 9 -0.98 24.80 40.46
CA THR A 9 -0.15 25.45 39.44
C THR A 9 1.18 24.70 39.23
N MET A 10 1.88 24.31 40.30
CA MET A 10 3.13 23.56 40.18
C MET A 10 2.91 22.22 39.48
N LEU A 11 1.88 21.47 39.87
CA LEU A 11 1.54 20.18 39.26
C LEU A 11 1.19 20.35 37.77
N THR A 12 0.42 21.38 37.42
CA THR A 12 0.10 21.72 36.02
C THR A 12 1.37 21.99 35.22
N MET A 13 2.36 22.68 35.79
CA MET A 13 3.64 22.96 35.10
C MET A 13 4.50 21.69 34.94
N VAL A 14 4.48 20.77 35.91
CA VAL A 14 5.10 19.44 35.76
C VAL A 14 4.46 18.69 34.59
N PHE A 15 3.13 18.60 34.55
CA PHE A 15 2.42 17.95 33.45
C PHE A 15 2.67 18.63 32.11
N ALA A 16 2.72 19.97 32.07
CA ALA A 16 3.06 20.70 30.87
C ALA A 16 4.46 20.32 30.36
N GLY A 17 5.46 20.20 31.25
CA GLY A 17 6.80 19.72 30.90
C GLY A 17 6.80 18.32 30.30
N ILE A 18 6.09 17.37 30.94
CA ILE A 18 5.95 15.99 30.45
C ILE A 18 5.29 15.97 29.07
N LEU A 19 4.18 16.69 28.91
CA LEU A 19 3.43 16.75 27.66
C LEU A 19 4.24 17.42 26.54
N SER A 20 4.98 18.49 26.83
CA SER A 20 5.83 19.16 25.86
C SER A 20 6.92 18.23 25.32
N VAL A 21 7.60 17.47 26.19
CA VAL A 21 8.66 16.53 25.76
C VAL A 21 8.07 15.34 25.02
N GLY A 22 6.97 14.74 25.51
CA GLY A 22 6.30 13.65 24.79
C GLY A 22 5.78 14.07 23.41
N SER A 23 5.29 15.30 23.30
CA SER A 23 4.90 15.86 22.00
C SER A 23 6.10 16.08 21.09
N PHE A 24 7.25 16.51 21.64
CA PHE A 24 8.48 16.70 20.88
C PHE A 24 9.02 15.37 20.34
N ASP A 25 9.01 14.30 21.16
CA ASP A 25 9.40 12.96 20.71
C ASP A 25 8.48 12.44 19.60
N THR A 26 7.18 12.69 19.71
CA THR A 26 6.20 12.34 18.67
C THR A 26 6.47 13.09 17.38
N TYR A 27 6.64 14.41 17.47
CA TYR A 27 6.97 15.28 16.35
C TYR A 27 8.25 14.83 15.65
N LYS A 28 9.32 14.58 16.42
CA LYS A 28 10.62 14.15 15.91
C LYS A 28 10.53 12.84 15.13
N ARG A 29 9.64 11.92 15.52
CA ARG A 29 9.50 10.61 14.89
C ARG A 29 8.55 10.59 13.70
N LEU A 30 7.43 11.31 13.77
CA LEU A 30 6.37 11.23 12.75
C LEU A 30 6.42 12.37 11.73
N LEU A 31 6.74 13.60 12.16
CA LEU A 31 6.53 14.81 11.36
C LEU A 31 7.83 15.47 10.90
N ARG A 32 8.99 15.11 11.50
CA ARG A 32 10.26 15.79 11.19
C ARG A 32 10.67 15.54 9.74
N PRO A 33 10.75 16.58 8.89
CA PRO A 33 11.16 16.45 7.50
C PRO A 33 12.61 15.97 7.38
N GLN A 34 13.01 15.41 6.24
CA GLN A 34 14.41 15.05 5.99
C GLN A 34 15.27 16.26 5.55
N VAL A 35 14.64 17.30 5.00
CA VAL A 35 15.33 18.48 4.47
C VAL A 35 15.61 19.49 5.58
N TYR A 36 16.89 19.85 5.77
CA TYR A 36 17.34 20.73 6.85
C TYR A 36 16.56 22.05 6.96
N TRP A 37 16.37 22.80 5.87
CA TRP A 37 15.65 24.07 5.90
C TRP A 37 14.19 23.92 6.36
N GLN A 38 13.51 22.84 5.97
CA GLN A 38 12.14 22.56 6.41
C GLN A 38 12.10 22.12 7.88
N GLN A 39 13.10 21.34 8.34
CA GLN A 39 13.23 21.00 9.76
C GLN A 39 13.30 22.26 10.62
N TYR A 40 14.18 23.21 10.28
CA TYR A 40 14.31 24.45 11.06
C TYR A 40 13.00 25.24 11.11
N ALA A 41 12.31 25.39 9.98
CA ALA A 41 11.04 26.11 9.94
C ALA A 41 9.97 25.45 10.83
N ILE A 42 9.84 24.12 10.78
CA ILE A 42 8.84 23.38 11.54
C ILE A 42 9.24 23.25 13.01
N ASP A 43 10.52 23.12 13.33
CA ASP A 43 11.05 23.09 14.70
C ASP A 43 10.72 24.42 15.40
N ILE A 44 10.96 25.56 14.75
CA ILE A 44 10.61 26.88 15.27
C ILE A 44 9.10 27.00 15.49
N LEU A 45 8.29 26.56 14.51
CA LEU A 45 6.82 26.58 14.63
C LEU A 45 6.33 25.70 15.79
N PHE A 46 6.94 24.53 15.98
CA PHE A 46 6.65 23.62 17.07
C PHE A 46 6.96 24.25 18.43
N PHE A 47 8.16 24.82 18.59
CA PHE A 47 8.54 25.50 19.83
C PHE A 47 7.67 26.72 20.12
N LEU A 48 7.28 27.47 19.09
CA LEU A 48 6.36 28.60 19.25
C LEU A 48 4.97 28.13 19.71
N THR A 49 4.47 27.05 19.13
CA THR A 49 3.17 26.47 19.48
C THR A 49 3.19 25.91 20.91
N MET A 50 4.19 25.10 21.24
CA MET A 50 4.32 24.51 22.58
C MET A 50 4.60 25.57 23.64
N GLY A 51 5.45 26.56 23.35
CA GLY A 51 5.67 27.70 24.24
C GLY A 51 4.39 28.48 24.51
N SER A 52 3.56 28.69 23.48
CA SER A 52 2.24 29.33 23.63
C SER A 52 1.28 28.49 24.47
N VAL A 53 1.26 27.16 24.29
CA VAL A 53 0.44 26.24 25.10
C VAL A 53 0.87 26.26 26.56
N VAL A 54 2.17 26.19 26.84
CA VAL A 54 2.71 26.25 28.21
C VAL A 54 2.40 27.61 28.85
N TYR A 55 2.56 28.70 28.10
CA TYR A 55 2.19 30.03 28.57
C TYR A 55 0.70 30.15 28.85
N TYR A 56 -0.16 29.57 28.00
CA TYR A 56 -1.61 29.56 28.23
C TYR A 56 -2.00 28.76 29.49
N LEU A 57 -1.38 27.60 29.71
CA LEU A 57 -1.57 26.83 30.95
C LEU A 57 -1.12 27.62 32.18
N LEU A 58 0.01 28.33 32.07
CA LEU A 58 0.51 29.23 33.11
C LEU A 58 -0.43 30.44 33.33
N PHE A 59 -1.02 30.96 32.27
CA PHE A 59 -2.02 32.03 32.32
C PHE A 59 -3.26 31.59 33.08
N LEU A 60 -3.80 30.42 32.76
CA LEU A 60 -4.97 29.87 33.42
C LEU A 60 -4.72 29.56 34.91
N ALA A 61 -3.52 29.05 35.23
CA ALA A 61 -3.22 28.59 36.58
C ALA A 61 -2.65 29.67 37.52
N ASN A 62 -1.96 30.70 37.01
CA ASN A 62 -1.31 31.74 37.83
C ASN A 62 -1.52 33.18 37.31
N GLY A 63 -2.42 33.39 36.34
CA GLY A 63 -2.59 34.70 35.71
C GLY A 63 -1.40 35.13 34.85
N GLY A 64 -0.55 34.17 34.45
CA GLY A 64 0.56 34.42 33.52
C GLY A 64 1.81 34.98 34.20
N ILE A 65 1.81 35.08 35.53
CA ILE A 65 2.97 35.52 36.30
C ILE A 65 4.00 34.39 36.30
N LEU A 66 5.11 34.62 35.61
CA LEU A 66 6.21 33.68 35.56
C LEU A 66 7.01 33.76 36.86
N ARG A 67 6.98 32.66 37.64
CA ARG A 67 7.71 32.54 38.91
C ARG A 67 8.77 31.47 38.80
N PHE A 68 9.91 31.69 39.47
CA PHE A 68 11.06 30.80 39.38
C PHE A 68 10.76 29.33 39.73
N TYR A 69 9.95 29.10 40.78
CA TYR A 69 9.56 27.74 41.17
C TYR A 69 8.68 27.02 40.12
N LEU A 70 7.94 27.76 39.28
CA LEU A 70 7.15 27.18 38.20
C LEU A 70 8.03 26.72 37.04
N VAL A 71 9.13 27.42 36.78
CA VAL A 71 10.16 26.98 35.83
C VAL A 71 10.83 25.72 36.34
N ILE A 72 11.16 25.64 37.64
CA ILE A 72 11.70 24.42 38.25
C ILE A 72 10.70 23.26 38.14
N ALA A 73 9.41 23.50 38.43
CA ALA A 73 8.36 22.49 38.29
C ALA A 73 8.25 21.98 36.84
N PHE A 74 8.35 22.87 35.85
CA PHE A 74 8.39 22.50 34.44
C PHE A 74 9.62 21.63 34.10
N LEU A 75 10.82 22.05 34.53
CA LEU A 75 12.07 21.30 34.33
C LEU A 75 12.06 19.94 35.03
N LEU A 76 11.40 19.85 36.19
CA LEU A 76 11.17 18.59 36.89
C LEU A 76 10.29 17.66 36.05
N GLY A 77 9.23 18.18 35.44
CA GLY A 77 8.39 17.42 34.50
C GLY A 77 9.17 16.91 33.30
N VAL A 78 10.00 17.75 32.69
CA VAL A 78 10.92 17.37 31.60
C VAL A 78 11.84 16.22 32.03
N SER A 79 12.47 16.35 33.20
CA SER A 79 13.39 15.35 33.73
C SER A 79 12.68 14.04 34.09
N ALA A 80 11.49 14.14 34.69
CA ALA A 80 10.66 12.99 35.03
C ALA A 80 10.22 12.22 33.78
N TYR A 81 9.90 12.92 32.69
CA TYR A 81 9.62 12.27 31.41
C TYR A 81 10.80 11.43 30.94
N TYR A 82 12.01 12.00 30.88
CA TYR A 82 13.20 11.26 30.43
C TYR A 82 13.56 10.09 31.35
N ALA A 83 13.45 10.28 32.67
CA ALA A 83 13.82 9.25 33.64
C ALA A 83 12.80 8.10 33.75
N LEU A 84 11.49 8.40 33.72
CA LEU A 84 10.45 7.40 33.98
C LEU A 84 9.64 7.00 32.75
N PHE A 85 9.30 7.95 31.87
CA PHE A 85 8.25 7.74 30.86
C PHE A 85 8.76 7.54 29.45
N GLN A 86 9.98 7.98 29.11
CA GLN A 86 10.50 7.95 27.75
C GLN A 86 10.47 6.55 27.14
N SER A 87 10.93 5.54 27.87
CA SER A 87 10.99 4.17 27.36
C SER A 87 9.59 3.59 27.10
N LEU A 88 8.63 3.85 27.99
CA LEU A 88 7.25 3.41 27.85
C LEU A 88 6.57 4.13 26.68
N PHE A 89 6.75 5.45 26.59
CA PHE A 89 6.15 6.28 25.55
C PHE A 89 6.64 5.86 24.16
N LEU A 90 7.95 5.67 23.97
CA LEU A 90 8.50 5.24 22.69
C LEU A 90 8.04 3.83 22.29
N LYS A 91 7.94 2.90 23.24
CA LYS A 91 7.38 1.56 23.00
C LYS A 91 5.92 1.63 22.56
N MET A 92 5.09 2.40 23.27
CA MET A 92 3.69 2.60 22.91
C MET A 92 3.54 3.23 21.52
N LEU A 93 4.38 4.21 21.22
CA LEU A 93 4.40 4.87 19.91
C LEU A 93 4.77 3.88 18.79
N GLU A 94 5.77 3.02 19.01
CA GLU A 94 6.14 1.99 18.03
C GLU A 94 5.05 0.94 17.83
N VAL A 95 4.44 0.46 18.90
CA VAL A 95 3.32 -0.48 18.82
C VAL A 95 2.17 0.14 18.03
N THR A 96 1.86 1.41 18.27
CA THR A 96 0.81 2.15 17.55
C THR A 96 1.13 2.24 16.06
N ILE A 97 2.35 2.65 15.69
CA ILE A 97 2.78 2.72 14.29
C ILE A 97 2.69 1.34 13.64
N ARG A 98 3.16 0.29 14.31
CA ARG A 98 3.13 -1.09 13.80
C ARG A 98 1.70 -1.57 13.58
N ILE A 99 0.78 -1.27 14.49
CA ILE A 99 -0.64 -1.61 14.33
C ILE A 99 -1.21 -0.90 13.10
N ILE A 100 -0.94 0.40 12.93
CA ILE A 100 -1.43 1.17 11.77
C ILE A 100 -0.89 0.61 10.46
N VAL A 101 0.41 0.32 10.39
CA VAL A 101 1.05 -0.26 9.20
C VAL A 101 0.48 -1.65 8.90
N ASN A 102 0.33 -2.49 9.92
CA ASN A 102 -0.26 -3.82 9.74
C ASN A 102 -1.72 -3.74 9.28
N LEU A 103 -2.50 -2.80 9.80
CA LEU A 103 -3.87 -2.58 9.38
C LEU A 103 -3.94 -2.11 7.91
N TYR A 104 -3.05 -1.18 7.52
CA TYR A 104 -2.94 -0.74 6.14
C TYR A 104 -2.62 -1.90 5.19
N ASN A 105 -1.59 -2.69 5.52
CA ASN A 105 -1.19 -3.86 4.73
C ASN A 105 -2.29 -4.93 4.69
N PHE A 106 -3.01 -5.12 5.80
CA PHE A 106 -4.15 -6.03 5.85
C PHE A 106 -5.26 -5.57 4.89
N ILE A 107 -5.60 -4.29 4.90
CA ILE A 107 -6.63 -3.73 4.00
C ILE A 107 -6.20 -3.85 2.53
N THR A 108 -4.97 -3.48 2.18
CA THR A 108 -4.49 -3.57 0.80
C THR A 108 -4.44 -5.02 0.31
N ASN A 109 -4.01 -5.96 1.17
CA ASN A 109 -4.02 -7.39 0.85
C ASN A 109 -5.43 -7.93 0.68
N LEU A 110 -6.37 -7.49 1.52
CA LEU A 110 -7.78 -7.88 1.43
C LEU A 110 -8.41 -7.35 0.14
N VAL A 111 -8.15 -6.09 -0.23
CA VAL A 111 -8.59 -5.50 -1.51
C VAL A 111 -7.97 -6.22 -2.70
N ASN A 112 -6.68 -6.53 -2.65
CA ASN A 112 -5.99 -7.26 -3.73
C ASN A 112 -6.54 -8.68 -3.91
N LEU A 113 -6.81 -9.38 -2.81
CA LEU A 113 -7.32 -10.74 -2.85
C LEU A 113 -8.79 -10.79 -3.26
N LEU A 114 -9.59 -9.83 -2.79
CA LEU A 114 -11.05 -9.83 -2.98
C LEU A 114 -11.51 -9.13 -4.27
N LEU A 115 -10.77 -8.15 -4.79
CA LEU A 115 -11.15 -7.41 -6.00
C LEU A 115 -10.18 -7.68 -7.15
N VAL A 116 -8.89 -7.45 -6.96
CA VAL A 116 -7.93 -7.48 -8.07
C VAL A 116 -7.79 -8.89 -8.65
N LYS A 117 -7.58 -9.91 -7.80
CA LYS A 117 -7.45 -11.30 -8.27
C LYS A 117 -8.69 -11.82 -9.02
N PRO A 118 -9.92 -11.70 -8.50
CA PRO A 118 -11.10 -12.21 -9.21
C PRO A 118 -11.39 -11.46 -10.51
N ILE A 119 -11.18 -10.14 -10.56
CA ILE A 119 -11.37 -9.36 -11.80
C ILE A 119 -10.40 -9.83 -12.88
N VAL A 120 -9.12 -10.02 -12.56
CA VAL A 120 -8.13 -10.54 -13.52
C VAL A 120 -8.50 -11.94 -13.98
N TRP A 121 -9.01 -12.79 -13.08
CA TRP A 121 -9.44 -14.15 -13.42
C TRP A 121 -10.65 -14.15 -14.36
N ILE A 122 -11.64 -13.27 -14.13
CA ILE A 122 -12.80 -13.11 -15.00
C ILE A 122 -12.39 -12.67 -16.42
N LEU A 123 -11.42 -11.76 -16.50
CA LEU A 123 -10.94 -11.20 -17.76
C LEU A 123 -10.14 -12.25 -18.55
N LEU A 124 -9.32 -13.05 -17.85
CA LEU A 124 -8.63 -14.20 -18.44
C LEU A 124 -9.62 -15.26 -18.93
N LEU A 125 -10.65 -15.58 -18.15
CA LEU A 125 -11.65 -16.57 -18.52
C LEU A 125 -12.41 -16.12 -19.77
N SER A 126 -12.80 -14.85 -19.82
CA SER A 126 -13.47 -14.22 -20.96
C SER A 126 -12.59 -14.28 -22.22
N PHE A 127 -11.32 -13.92 -22.12
CA PHE A 127 -10.38 -14.01 -23.23
C PHE A 127 -10.16 -15.45 -23.70
N SER A 128 -10.07 -16.40 -22.76
CA SER A 128 -9.94 -17.83 -23.06
C SER A 128 -11.14 -18.35 -23.85
N ILE A 129 -12.37 -17.94 -23.47
CA ILE A 129 -13.61 -18.29 -24.17
C ILE A 129 -13.60 -17.75 -25.61
N ILE A 130 -13.24 -16.48 -25.81
CA ILE A 130 -13.16 -15.88 -27.15
C ILE A 130 -12.19 -16.66 -28.04
N VAL A 131 -11.00 -17.00 -27.52
CA VAL A 131 -10.00 -17.76 -28.26
C VAL A 131 -10.44 -19.22 -28.50
N ALA A 132 -11.21 -19.81 -27.59
CA ALA A 132 -11.78 -21.14 -27.77
C ALA A 132 -12.84 -21.16 -28.89
N ILE A 133 -13.74 -20.17 -28.90
CA ILE A 133 -14.78 -20.01 -29.94
C ILE A 133 -14.13 -19.78 -31.31
N GLY A 134 -13.15 -18.88 -31.40
CA GLY A 134 -12.44 -18.63 -32.66
C GLY A 134 -11.78 -19.91 -33.21
N ARG A 135 -11.20 -20.73 -32.33
CA ARG A 135 -10.64 -22.04 -32.72
C ARG A 135 -11.72 -23.03 -33.18
N PHE A 136 -12.86 -23.05 -32.52
CA PHE A 136 -13.99 -23.90 -32.91
C PHE A 136 -14.50 -23.52 -34.31
N LEU A 137 -14.68 -22.22 -34.57
CA LEU A 137 -15.12 -21.71 -35.87
C LEU A 137 -14.13 -22.06 -37.00
N LEU A 138 -12.84 -21.85 -36.78
CA LEU A 138 -11.81 -22.18 -37.78
C LEU A 138 -11.77 -23.68 -38.08
N LYS A 139 -11.91 -24.54 -37.06
CA LYS A 139 -12.01 -25.99 -37.25
C LYS A 139 -13.26 -26.38 -38.03
N LEU A 140 -14.40 -25.73 -37.74
CA LEU A 140 -15.65 -25.98 -38.46
C LEU A 140 -15.50 -25.61 -39.94
N LEU A 141 -14.89 -24.46 -40.23
CA LEU A 141 -14.60 -24.01 -41.59
C LEU A 141 -13.66 -24.97 -42.33
N GLN A 142 -12.59 -25.42 -41.67
CA GLN A 142 -11.69 -26.44 -42.23
C GLN A 142 -12.42 -27.74 -42.55
N LEU A 143 -13.32 -28.19 -41.67
CA LEU A 143 -14.14 -29.37 -41.90
C LEU A 143 -15.07 -29.17 -43.10
N LEU A 144 -15.74 -28.02 -43.19
CA LEU A 144 -16.62 -27.68 -44.31
C LEU A 144 -15.88 -27.68 -45.65
N ILE A 145 -14.70 -27.05 -45.70
CA ILE A 145 -13.83 -27.03 -46.87
C ILE A 145 -13.41 -28.46 -47.25
N LYS A 146 -13.07 -29.29 -46.26
CA LYS A 146 -12.65 -30.69 -46.48
C LYS A 146 -13.80 -31.54 -47.03
N VAL A 147 -15.03 -31.37 -46.52
CA VAL A 147 -16.23 -32.08 -46.97
C VAL A 147 -16.63 -31.62 -48.37
N LEU A 148 -16.67 -30.31 -48.63
CA LEU A 148 -16.97 -29.76 -49.95
C LEU A 148 -15.96 -30.28 -50.98
N PHE A 149 -14.67 -30.29 -50.63
CA PHE A 149 -13.65 -30.83 -51.49
C PHE A 149 -13.76 -32.36 -51.67
N ALA A 150 -14.19 -33.11 -50.66
CA ALA A 150 -14.41 -34.55 -50.81
C ALA A 150 -15.53 -34.86 -51.83
N ILE A 151 -16.58 -34.04 -51.86
CA ILE A 151 -17.71 -34.18 -52.79
C ILE A 151 -17.30 -33.81 -54.23
N ILE A 152 -16.51 -32.75 -54.41
CA ILE A 152 -16.07 -32.28 -55.73
C ILE A 152 -14.76 -32.99 -56.18
N SER A 153 -14.12 -33.76 -55.29
CA SER A 153 -12.88 -34.51 -55.55
C SER A 153 -12.87 -35.38 -56.81
N PRO A 154 -13.96 -36.02 -57.28
CA PRO A 154 -13.92 -36.78 -58.51
C PRO A 154 -13.85 -35.91 -59.78
N PHE A 155 -14.16 -34.61 -59.70
CA PHE A 155 -14.22 -33.68 -60.84
C PHE A 155 -13.12 -32.60 -60.84
N VAL A 156 -12.25 -32.57 -59.83
CA VAL A 156 -11.29 -31.47 -59.62
C VAL A 156 -9.85 -31.87 -59.96
N PRO A 157 -9.12 -31.07 -60.77
CA PRO A 157 -7.73 -31.37 -61.14
C PRO A 157 -6.76 -31.31 -59.96
N ARG A 158 -5.67 -32.12 -60.03
CA ARG A 158 -4.67 -32.33 -58.95
C ARG A 158 -4.04 -31.04 -58.40
N ILE A 159 -4.00 -29.97 -59.19
CA ILE A 159 -3.47 -28.64 -58.79
C ILE A 159 -4.29 -28.01 -57.66
N VAL A 160 -5.62 -28.05 -57.73
CA VAL A 160 -6.48 -27.44 -56.69
C VAL A 160 -6.35 -28.20 -55.38
N LYS A 161 -6.14 -29.52 -55.44
CA LYS A 161 -5.90 -30.39 -54.28
C LYS A 161 -4.62 -30.00 -53.52
N LYS A 162 -3.57 -29.58 -54.24
CA LYS A 162 -2.30 -29.12 -53.66
C LYS A 162 -2.45 -27.75 -52.99
N TYR A 163 -3.17 -26.82 -53.62
CA TYR A 163 -3.46 -25.51 -53.03
C TYR A 163 -4.34 -25.59 -51.80
N LEU A 164 -5.35 -26.48 -51.79
CA LEU A 164 -6.24 -26.67 -50.65
C LEU A 164 -5.51 -27.22 -49.43
N ASN A 165 -4.69 -28.26 -49.60
CA ASN A 165 -3.87 -28.78 -48.52
C ASN A 165 -2.89 -27.72 -48.00
N SER A 166 -2.30 -26.92 -48.90
CA SER A 166 -1.47 -25.78 -48.50
C SER A 166 -2.24 -24.78 -47.65
N PHE A 167 -3.48 -24.45 -48.04
CA PHE A 167 -4.33 -23.51 -47.31
C PHE A 167 -4.74 -24.04 -45.93
N VAL A 168 -5.13 -25.31 -45.84
CA VAL A 168 -5.46 -25.98 -44.57
C VAL A 168 -4.26 -25.98 -43.63
N HIS A 169 -3.06 -26.29 -44.15
CA HIS A 169 -1.82 -26.25 -43.37
C HIS A 169 -1.45 -24.84 -42.90
N THR A 170 -1.66 -23.80 -43.72
CA THR A 170 -1.44 -22.41 -43.33
C THR A 170 -2.38 -22.01 -42.17
N CYS A 171 -3.67 -22.33 -42.27
CA CYS A 171 -4.62 -22.08 -41.17
C CYS A 171 -4.23 -22.83 -39.89
N ASP A 172 -3.80 -24.09 -40.01
CA ASP A 172 -3.39 -24.90 -38.87
C ASP A 172 -2.09 -24.38 -38.22
N ASN A 173 -1.16 -23.82 -39.01
CA ASN A 173 0.03 -23.16 -38.51
C ASN A 173 -0.28 -21.84 -37.79
N GLU A 174 -1.17 -21.00 -38.32
CA GLU A 174 -1.57 -19.76 -37.67
C GLU A 174 -2.30 -20.06 -36.33
N ILE A 175 -3.14 -21.09 -36.28
CA ILE A 175 -3.78 -21.57 -35.04
C ILE A 175 -2.73 -22.02 -34.03
N ARG A 176 -1.73 -22.82 -34.46
CA ARG A 176 -0.63 -23.26 -33.57
C ARG A 176 0.21 -22.08 -33.07
N ARG A 177 0.47 -21.09 -33.91
CA ARG A 177 1.25 -19.90 -33.57
C ARG A 177 0.55 -19.07 -32.50
N TRP A 178 -0.73 -18.78 -32.69
CA TRP A 178 -1.55 -18.11 -31.67
C TRP A 178 -1.67 -18.93 -30.38
N TRP A 179 -1.70 -20.26 -30.46
CA TRP A 179 -1.73 -21.12 -29.27
C TRP A 179 -0.44 -21.05 -28.45
N LYS A 180 0.73 -20.99 -29.11
CA LYS A 180 2.02 -20.80 -28.41
C LYS A 180 2.08 -19.46 -27.69
N ILE A 181 1.62 -18.38 -28.33
CA ILE A 181 1.58 -17.04 -27.73
C ILE A 181 0.65 -17.02 -26.53
N LEU A 182 -0.55 -17.61 -26.66
CA LEU A 182 -1.51 -17.69 -25.56
C LEU A 182 -0.92 -18.48 -24.37
N ARG A 183 -0.28 -19.62 -24.65
CA ARG A 183 0.29 -20.50 -23.63
C ARG A 183 1.49 -19.87 -22.92
N SER A 184 2.39 -19.22 -23.66
CA SER A 184 3.55 -18.54 -23.06
C SER A 184 3.13 -17.35 -22.22
N TRP A 185 2.11 -16.60 -22.66
CA TRP A 185 1.54 -15.50 -21.89
C TRP A 185 0.87 -16.01 -20.59
N TRP A 186 0.21 -17.17 -20.65
CA TRP A 186 -0.40 -17.80 -19.47
C TRP A 186 0.64 -18.36 -18.48
N GLU A 187 1.76 -18.91 -18.96
CA GLU A 187 2.85 -19.41 -18.10
C GLU A 187 3.66 -18.29 -17.45
N ASN A 188 3.98 -17.20 -18.17
CA ASN A 188 4.67 -16.04 -17.59
C ASN A 188 3.83 -15.31 -16.53
N ARG A 189 2.51 -15.25 -16.72
CA ARG A 189 1.58 -14.67 -15.73
C ARG A 189 1.47 -15.51 -14.45
N ARG A 190 1.53 -16.85 -14.55
CA ARG A 190 1.54 -17.72 -13.36
C ARG A 190 2.83 -17.58 -12.56
N LYS A 191 4.00 -17.49 -13.23
CA LYS A 191 5.29 -17.29 -12.53
C LYS A 191 5.36 -15.97 -11.77
N THR A 192 4.94 -14.87 -12.40
CA THR A 192 4.88 -13.54 -11.74
C THR A 192 3.91 -13.48 -10.55
N SER A 193 2.87 -14.33 -10.55
CA SER A 193 1.92 -14.45 -9.43
C SER A 193 2.48 -15.27 -8.25
N VAL A 194 3.41 -16.18 -8.51
CA VAL A 194 4.08 -17.04 -7.50
C VAL A 194 5.29 -16.32 -6.91
N GLU A 195 6.05 -15.60 -7.74
CA GLU A 195 7.25 -14.84 -7.35
C GLU A 195 6.89 -13.64 -6.45
N LYS A 196 5.77 -12.95 -6.73
CA LYS A 196 5.22 -11.93 -5.82
C LYS A 196 4.78 -12.48 -4.46
N LYS A 197 4.43 -13.76 -4.39
CA LYS A 197 3.98 -14.40 -3.14
C LYS A 197 5.17 -14.84 -2.27
N GLY A 198 6.31 -15.22 -2.88
CA GLY A 198 7.55 -15.54 -2.17
C GLY A 198 8.26 -14.31 -1.58
N ASN A 199 8.20 -13.15 -2.26
CA ASN A 199 8.79 -11.90 -1.75
C ASN A 199 7.95 -11.20 -0.66
N GLU A 200 6.71 -11.65 -0.39
CA GLU A 200 5.90 -11.13 0.73
C GLU A 200 6.08 -11.98 2.01
N ASP A 201 6.70 -13.16 1.91
CA ASP A 201 6.92 -14.12 3.00
C ASP A 201 8.37 -14.09 3.56
N GLU A 202 9.25 -13.24 3.02
CA GLU A 202 10.65 -13.00 3.44
C GLU A 202 10.84 -11.59 4.03
#